data_AF-A0A966RDY6-F1
#
_entry.id   AF-A0A966RDY6-F1
#
_cell.length_a   1.000
_cell.length_b   1.000
_cell.length_c   1.000
_cell.angle_alpha   90.00
_cell.angle_beta   90.00
_cell.angle_gamma   90.00
#
_symmetry.space_group_name_H-M   'P 1'
#
loop_
_entity.id
_entity.type
_entity.pdbx_description
1 polymer ?
#
loop_
_entity_poly.entity_id
_entity_poly.type
_entity_poly.pdbx_seq_one_letter_code
_entity_poly.pdbx_strand_id
1 'polypeptide(L)' 'MTTPKHDIANASLAAEGKKRIEWAERNMPVLAQIRERFEKEQPFKGVRFAACMHVTTETANLMRTLKAGGAELALCA' A
#
# COMPACT_ATOMS: atom_id res chain seq x y z
N MET A 1 18.26 16.83 -12.04
CA MET A 1 16.83 17.02 -11.76
C MET A 1 16.46 16.05 -10.64
N THR A 2 16.10 16.56 -9.46
CA THR A 2 15.62 15.73 -8.35
C THR A 2 14.13 15.46 -8.53
N THR A 3 13.78 14.23 -8.91
CA THR A 3 12.38 13.79 -9.02
C THR A 3 11.71 13.87 -7.65
N PRO A 4 10.55 14.55 -7.50
CA PRO A 4 9.83 14.59 -6.23
C PRO A 4 9.45 13.17 -5.79
N LYS A 5 9.53 12.89 -4.49
CA LYS A 5 9.32 11.55 -3.91
C LYS A 5 7.91 11.00 -4.13
N HIS A 6 6.93 11.87 -4.31
CA HIS A 6 5.54 11.57 -4.63
C HIS A 6 4.88 12.83 -5.18
N ASP A 7 3.85 12.66 -6.02
CA ASP A 7 3.01 13.73 -6.55
C ASP A 7 1.56 13.43 -6.16
N ILE A 8 1.01 14.22 -5.23
CA ILE A 8 -0.33 14.04 -4.66
C ILE A 8 -0.99 15.41 -4.47
N ALA A 9 -2.32 15.45 -4.58
CA ALA A 9 -3.06 16.70 -4.51
C ALA A 9 -3.00 17.42 -3.14
N ASN A 10 -3.10 16.67 -2.03
CA ASN A 10 -3.10 17.27 -0.68
C ASN A 10 -2.61 16.27 0.40
N ALA A 11 -1.41 16.52 0.95
CA ALA A 11 -0.81 15.68 1.98
C ALA A 11 -1.51 15.77 3.35
N SER A 12 -2.22 16.86 3.64
CA SER A 12 -2.91 17.08 4.93
C SER A 12 -4.05 16.09 5.17
N LEU A 13 -4.55 15.43 4.12
CA LEU A 13 -5.61 14.42 4.20
C LEU A 13 -5.10 13.04 4.69
N ALA A 14 -3.79 12.86 4.87
CA ALA A 14 -3.21 11.56 5.21
C ALA A 14 -3.80 10.92 6.48
N ALA A 15 -4.07 11.72 7.52
CA ALA A 15 -4.64 11.22 8.78
C ALA A 15 -6.06 10.68 8.58
N GLU A 16 -6.88 11.36 7.79
CA GLU A 16 -8.23 10.88 7.45
C GLU A 16 -8.17 9.67 6.51
N GLY A 17 -7.32 9.72 5.50
CA GLY A 17 -7.08 8.61 4.58
C GLY A 17 -6.72 7.33 5.34
N LYS A 18 -5.83 7.40 6.34
CA LYS A 18 -5.49 6.27 7.21
C LYS A 18 -6.72 5.66 7.88
N LYS A 19 -7.60 6.48 8.46
CA LYS A 19 -8.84 5.98 9.09
C LYS A 19 -9.74 5.26 8.10
N ARG A 20 -9.86 5.76 6.87
CA ARG A 20 -10.65 5.13 5.81
C ARG A 20 -10.03 3.80 5.34
N ILE A 21 -8.71 3.75 5.23
CA ILE A 21 -7.97 2.52 4.90
C ILE A 21 -8.21 1.45 5.97
N GLU A 22 -8.06 1.80 7.25
CA GLU A 22 -8.30 0.89 8.38
C GLU A 22 -9.77 0.44 8.48
N TRP A 23 -10.71 1.30 8.08
CA TRP A 23 -12.12 0.92 8.00
C TRP A 23 -12.38 -0.10 6.89
N ALA A 24 -11.84 0.14 5.68
CA ALA A 24 -11.96 -0.79 4.56
C ALA A 24 -11.30 -2.15 4.86
N GLU A 25 -10.15 -2.13 5.55
CA GLU A 25 -9.40 -3.33 5.94
C GLU A 25 -10.24 -4.35 6.70
N ARG A 26 -11.19 -3.90 7.54
CA ARG A 26 -12.09 -4.77 8.31
C ARG A 26 -12.94 -5.69 7.44
N ASN A 27 -13.19 -5.30 6.19
CA ASN A 27 -13.95 -6.08 5.21
C ASN A 27 -13.04 -6.82 4.21
N MET A 28 -11.72 -6.83 4.43
CA MET A 28 -10.73 -7.47 3.55
C MET A 28 -9.94 -8.59 4.29
N PRO A 29 -10.60 -9.59 4.90
CA PRO A 29 -9.97 -10.55 5.81
C PRO A 29 -8.89 -11.40 5.13
N VAL A 30 -9.07 -11.75 3.86
CA VAL A 30 -8.08 -12.51 3.09
C VAL A 30 -6.77 -11.73 2.96
N LEU A 31 -6.87 -10.42 2.72
CA LEU A 31 -5.70 -9.58 2.53
C LEU A 31 -4.96 -9.34 3.86
N ALA A 32 -5.68 -9.29 4.98
CA ALA A 32 -5.10 -9.27 6.32
C ALA A 32 -4.31 -10.56 6.62
N GLN A 33 -4.89 -11.73 6.34
CA GLN A 33 -4.20 -13.03 6.51
C GLN A 33 -2.93 -13.13 5.65
N ILE A 34 -3.01 -12.68 4.39
CA ILE A 34 -1.83 -12.64 3.51
C ILE A 34 -0.76 -11.70 4.07
N ARG A 35 -1.15 -10.55 4.62
CA ARG A 35 -0.21 -9.60 5.23
C ARG A 35 0.51 -10.23 6.41
N GLU A 36 -0.21 -10.86 7.34
CA GLU A 36 0.39 -11.52 8.51
C GLU A 36 1.41 -12.60 8.11
N ARG A 37 1.13 -13.36 7.04
CA ARG A 37 2.09 -14.30 6.47
C ARG A 37 3.30 -13.59 5.87
N PHE A 38 3.07 -12.56 5.06
CA PHE A 38 4.13 -11.81 4.36
C PHE A 38 5.05 -11.04 5.32
N GLU A 39 4.55 -10.57 6.45
CA GLU A 39 5.39 -9.95 7.50
C GLU A 39 6.48 -10.91 7.99
N LYS A 40 6.19 -12.21 8.08
CA LYS A 40 7.13 -13.25 8.50
C LYS A 40 8.04 -13.71 7.37
N GLU A 41 7.47 -13.97 6.20
CA GLU A 41 8.18 -14.59 5.07
C GLU A 41 9.01 -13.59 4.25
N GLN A 42 8.61 -12.30 4.23
CA GLN A 42 9.21 -11.26 3.40
C GLN A 42 9.52 -11.72 1.96
N PRO A 43 8.56 -12.33 1.23
CA PRO A 43 8.85 -13.00 -0.05
C PRO A 43 9.26 -12.05 -1.18
N PHE A 44 9.04 -10.75 -1.01
CA PHE A 44 9.33 -9.71 -1.99
C PHE A 44 10.52 -8.84 -1.62
N LYS A 45 11.33 -9.25 -0.63
CA LYS A 45 12.54 -8.51 -0.25
C LYS A 45 13.47 -8.32 -1.45
N GLY A 46 13.78 -7.05 -1.75
CA GLY A 46 14.62 -6.67 -2.89
C GLY A 46 13.89 -6.61 -4.24
N VAL A 47 12.57 -6.87 -4.26
CA VAL A 47 11.75 -6.78 -5.47
C VAL A 47 11.09 -5.40 -5.56
N ARG A 48 11.12 -4.81 -6.77
CA ARG A 48 10.47 -3.54 -7.09
C ARG A 48 9.19 -3.78 -7.88
N PHE A 49 8.07 -3.24 -7.41
CA PHE A 49 6.79 -3.26 -8.10
C PHE A 49 6.39 -1.86 -8.54
N ALA A 50 5.86 -1.77 -9.75
CA ALA A 50 5.11 -0.62 -10.22
C ALA A 50 3.66 -1.07 -10.49
N ALA A 51 2.70 -0.27 -10.04
CA ALA A 51 1.28 -0.50 -10.28
C ALA A 51 0.63 0.75 -10.87
N CYS A 52 -0.20 0.57 -11.89
CA CYS A 52 -0.99 1.63 -12.52
C CYS A 52 -2.47 1.22 -12.43
N MET A 53 -3.18 1.74 -11.43
CA MET A 53 -4.57 1.39 -11.14
C MET A 53 -5.20 2.43 -10.23
N HIS A 54 -6.53 2.44 -10.14
CA HIS A 54 -7.25 3.37 -9.27
C HIS A 54 -6.71 3.39 -7.83
N VAL A 55 -6.28 4.57 -7.37
CA VAL A 55 -5.78 4.78 -6.02
C VAL A 55 -6.97 4.96 -5.07
N THR A 56 -7.38 3.87 -4.42
CA THR A 56 -8.49 3.81 -3.48
C THR A 56 -8.05 3.27 -2.11
N THR A 57 -8.98 3.18 -1.16
CA THR A 57 -8.76 2.57 0.17
C THR A 57 -8.40 1.09 0.09
N GLU A 58 -8.98 0.37 -0.85
CA GLU A 58 -8.73 -1.06 -1.10
C GLU A 58 -7.33 -1.25 -1.69
N THR A 59 -6.96 -0.43 -2.68
CA THR A 59 -5.61 -0.43 -3.26
C THR A 59 -4.55 -0.10 -2.20
N ALA A 60 -4.82 0.84 -1.29
CA ALA A 60 -3.91 1.15 -0.20
C ALA A 60 -3.69 -0.05 0.74
N ASN A 61 -4.74 -0.84 1.04
CA ASN A 61 -4.57 -2.09 1.79
C ASN A 61 -3.75 -3.11 1.02
N LEU A 62 -3.94 -3.24 -0.31
CA LEU A 62 -3.11 -4.10 -1.15
C LEU A 62 -1.64 -3.68 -1.08
N MET A 63 -1.35 -2.38 -1.22
CA MET A 63 0.01 -1.85 -1.12
C MET A 63 0.62 -2.11 0.26
N ARG A 64 -0.14 -1.98 1.35
CA ARG A 64 0.33 -2.33 2.71
C ARG A 64 0.73 -3.80 2.80
N THR A 65 -0.05 -4.69 2.19
CA THR A 65 0.26 -6.12 2.17
C THR A 65 1.51 -6.45 1.35
N LEU A 66 1.66 -5.88 0.16
CA LEU A 66 2.87 -6.07 -0.64
C LEU A 66 4.10 -5.47 0.06
N LYS A 67 3.94 -4.29 0.68
CA LYS A 67 5.00 -3.63 1.45
C LYS A 67 5.44 -4.48 2.64
N ALA A 68 4.49 -5.08 3.33
CA ALA A 68 4.75 -6.01 4.42
C ALA A 68 5.53 -7.25 3.97
N GLY A 69 5.42 -7.66 2.70
CA GLY A 69 6.25 -8.70 2.11
C GLY A 69 7.67 -8.26 1.72
N GLY A 70 8.06 -7.01 2.00
CA GLY A 70 9.40 -6.50 1.74
C GLY A 70 9.58 -5.79 0.40
N ALA A 71 8.49 -5.56 -0.33
CA ALA A 71 8.53 -4.92 -1.64
C ALA A 71 8.91 -3.43 -1.57
N GLU A 72 9.60 -2.95 -2.61
CA GLU A 72 9.67 -1.54 -2.96
C GLU A 72 8.55 -1.22 -3.96
N LEU A 73 7.73 -0.19 -3.68
CA LEU A 73 6.49 0.07 -4.41
C LEU A 73 6.50 1.46 -5.04
N ALA A 74 6.03 1.55 -6.28
CA ALA A 74 5.57 2.77 -6.94
C ALA A 74 4.14 2.57 -7.44
N LEU A 75 3.26 3.54 -7.21
CA LEU A 75 1.84 3.47 -7.56
C LEU A 75 1.44 4.77 -8.27
N CYS A 76 0.73 4.64 -9.38
CA CYS A 76 0.07 5.75 -10.09
C CYS A 76 -1.38 5.39 -10.44
N ALA A 77 -2.16 6.43 -10.76
CA ALA A 77 -3.49 6.35 -11.35
C ALA A 77 -3.57 7.32 -12.53
#